data_AF-A0ABF7QBX3-F1
#
_entry.id   AF-A0ABF7QBX3-F1
#
_cell.length_a   1.000
_cell.length_b   1.000
_cell.length_c   1.000
_cell.angle_alpha   90.00
_cell.angle_beta   90.00
_cell.angle_gamma   90.00
#
_symmetry.space_group_name_H-M   'P 1'
#
loop_
_entity.id
_entity.type
_entity.pdbx_description
1 polymer ?
#
loop_
_entity_poly.entity_id
_entity_poly.type
_entity_poly.pdbx_seq_one_letter_code
_entity_poly.pdbx_strand_id
1 'polypeptide(L)'
;MWMSILGFLGGPVIKGLIDAYQAKLKAGNTDAKIAADLAATEIAAQVSETDALLRLRAAEIGCWYEPDKLIGYCVSIYFAKLLVWDKVLGLGSTDPLAGFASTTANLVISFYFAKRGFENVARIIRR
;
A
#
# COMPACT_ATOMS: atom_id res chain seq x y z
N MET A 1 0.52 30.09 -21.46
CA MET A 1 1.24 29.02 -20.73
C MET A 1 0.32 27.88 -20.29
N TRP A 2 -0.86 28.11 -19.71
CA TRP A 2 -1.79 27.03 -19.32
C TRP A 2 -2.30 26.18 -20.50
N MET A 3 -2.65 26.82 -21.62
CA MET A 3 -3.10 26.14 -22.86
C MET A 3 -2.03 25.25 -23.51
N SER A 4 -0.75 25.57 -23.31
CA SER A 4 0.38 24.80 -23.86
C SER A 4 0.64 23.52 -23.07
N ILE A 5 0.42 23.54 -21.75
CA ILE A 5 0.54 22.36 -20.87
C ILE A 5 -0.62 21.39 -21.12
N LEU A 6 -1.84 21.90 -21.31
CA LEU A 6 -3.00 21.10 -21.70
C LEU A 6 -2.85 20.50 -23.11
N GLY A 7 -2.27 21.24 -24.06
CA GLY A 7 -1.96 20.72 -25.40
C GLY A 7 -0.85 19.66 -25.39
N PHE A 8 0.18 19.83 -24.55
CA PHE A 8 1.30 18.89 -24.42
C PHE A 8 0.89 17.58 -23.73
N LEU A 9 0.07 17.65 -22.68
CA LEU A 9 -0.43 16.47 -21.96
C LEU A 9 -1.64 15.81 -22.65
N GLY A 10 -2.51 16.61 -23.29
CA GLY A 10 -3.76 16.13 -23.88
C GLY A 10 -3.67 15.72 -25.34
N GLY A 11 -2.72 16.24 -26.12
CA GLY A 11 -2.58 15.94 -27.55
C GLY A 11 -2.41 14.45 -27.87
N PRO A 12 -1.49 13.72 -27.21
CA PRO A 12 -1.32 12.29 -27.42
C PRO A 12 -2.51 11.46 -26.91
N VAL A 13 -3.12 11.89 -25.80
CA VAL A 13 -4.22 11.17 -25.14
C VAL A 13 -5.51 11.27 -25.95
N ILE A 14 -5.86 12.46 -26.45
CA ILE A 14 -7.05 12.67 -27.28
C ILE A 14 -6.91 11.93 -28.61
N LYS A 15 -5.72 11.96 -29.22
CA LYS A 15 -5.46 11.23 -30.47
C LYS A 15 -5.54 9.72 -30.26
N GLY A 16 -4.94 9.20 -29.19
CA GLY A 16 -5.04 7.78 -28.82
C GLY A 16 -6.47 7.32 -28.53
N LEU A 17 -7.29 8.16 -27.91
CA LEU A 17 -8.71 7.88 -27.66
C LEU A 17 -9.53 7.83 -28.96
N ILE A 18 -9.29 8.75 -29.90
CA ILE A 18 -9.98 8.77 -31.20
C ILE A 18 -9.56 7.56 -32.04
N ASP A 19 -8.26 7.23 -32.07
CA ASP A 19 -7.73 6.08 -32.79
C ASP A 19 -8.26 4.76 -32.19
N ALA A 20 -8.35 4.66 -30.86
CA ALA A 20 -8.96 3.52 -30.18
C ALA A 20 -10.48 3.41 -30.45
N TYR A 21 -11.20 4.53 -30.53
CA TYR A 21 -12.62 4.55 -30.85
C TYR A 21 -12.88 4.15 -32.32
N GLN A 22 -12.03 4.58 -33.25
CA GLN A 22 -12.08 4.15 -34.65
C GLN A 22 -11.69 2.67 -34.82
N ALA A 23 -10.71 2.18 -34.07
CA ALA A 23 -10.36 0.76 -34.04
C ALA A 23 -11.51 -0.10 -33.48
N LYS A 24 -12.20 0.40 -32.44
CA LYS A 24 -13.38 -0.24 -31.86
C LYS A 24 -14.56 -0.28 -32.84
N LEU A 25 -14.78 0.79 -33.62
CA LEU A 25 -15.80 0.82 -34.68
C LEU A 25 -15.46 -0.09 -35.87
N LYS A 26 -14.17 -0.34 -36.14
CA LYS A 26 -13.71 -1.28 -37.18
C LYS A 26 -13.69 -2.75 -36.73
N ALA A 27 -13.66 -3.02 -35.42
CA ALA A 27 -13.63 -4.37 -34.87
C ALA A 27 -15.03 -5.01 -34.86
N GLY A 28 -15.54 -5.34 -36.04
CA GLY A 28 -16.77 -6.12 -36.23
C GLY A 28 -16.55 -7.64 -36.33
N ASN A 29 -15.35 -8.14 -35.97
CA ASN A 29 -15.03 -9.58 -36.07
C ASN A 29 -15.42 -10.31 -34.78
N THR A 30 -16.23 -11.36 -34.93
CA THR A 30 -16.62 -12.30 -33.88
C THR A 30 -15.44 -12.88 -33.12
N ASP A 31 -14.30 -13.10 -33.77
CA ASP A 31 -13.08 -13.62 -33.13
C ASP A 31 -12.45 -12.62 -32.15
N ALA A 32 -12.49 -11.32 -32.47
CA ALA A 32 -12.01 -10.27 -31.57
C ALA A 32 -12.94 -10.11 -30.36
N LYS A 33 -14.24 -10.37 -30.56
CA LYS A 33 -15.22 -10.41 -29.46
C LYS A 33 -14.97 -11.61 -28.55
N ILE A 34 -14.71 -12.79 -29.10
CA ILE A 34 -14.38 -14.01 -28.34
C ILE A 34 -13.07 -13.82 -27.56
N ALA A 35 -12.03 -13.25 -28.19
CA ALA A 35 -10.77 -12.96 -27.51
C ALA A 35 -10.94 -11.90 -26.40
N ALA A 36 -11.78 -10.88 -26.62
CA ALA A 36 -12.09 -9.89 -25.60
C ALA A 36 -12.91 -10.48 -24.44
N ASP A 37 -13.88 -11.34 -24.72
CA ASP A 37 -14.68 -12.04 -23.71
C ASP A 37 -13.82 -13.02 -22.89
N LEU A 38 -12.87 -13.71 -23.53
CA LEU A 38 -11.88 -14.55 -22.87
C LEU A 38 -10.97 -13.71 -21.95
N ALA A 39 -10.40 -12.62 -22.46
CA ALA A 39 -9.55 -11.72 -21.66
C ALA A 39 -10.33 -11.08 -20.49
N ALA A 40 -11.60 -10.71 -20.70
CA ALA A 40 -12.45 -10.20 -19.64
C ALA A 40 -12.71 -11.25 -18.55
N THR A 41 -12.89 -12.51 -18.95
CA THR A 41 -13.07 -13.64 -18.02
C THR A 41 -11.78 -13.93 -17.25
N GLU A 42 -10.61 -13.90 -17.90
CA GLU A 42 -9.32 -14.04 -17.25
C GLU A 42 -9.03 -12.91 -16.25
N ILE A 43 -9.33 -11.65 -16.63
CA ILE A 43 -9.20 -10.51 -15.72
C ILE A 43 -10.15 -10.66 -14.53
N ALA A 44 -11.39 -11.09 -14.75
CA ALA A 44 -12.33 -11.34 -13.65
C ALA A 44 -11.84 -12.44 -12.69
N ALA A 45 -11.24 -13.51 -13.23
CA ALA A 45 -10.62 -14.56 -12.44
C ALA A 45 -9.45 -14.00 -11.61
N GLN A 46 -8.55 -13.24 -12.23
CA GLN A 46 -7.41 -12.60 -11.53
C GLN A 46 -7.89 -11.64 -10.44
N VAL A 47 -8.91 -10.82 -10.71
CA VAL A 47 -9.50 -9.92 -9.71
C VAL A 47 -10.00 -10.74 -8.51
N SER A 48 -10.71 -11.84 -8.74
CA SER A 48 -11.22 -12.70 -7.67
C SER A 48 -10.10 -13.33 -6.82
N GLU A 49 -8.99 -13.73 -7.45
CA GLU A 49 -7.82 -14.26 -6.75
C GLU A 49 -7.13 -13.17 -5.92
N THR A 50 -6.95 -11.98 -6.49
CA THR A 50 -6.36 -10.84 -5.78
C THR A 50 -7.21 -10.38 -4.61
N ASP A 51 -8.54 -10.41 -4.74
CA ASP A 51 -9.47 -10.10 -3.65
C ASP A 51 -9.37 -11.12 -2.52
N ALA A 52 -9.25 -12.41 -2.86
CA ALA A 52 -9.05 -13.46 -1.86
C ALA A 52 -7.72 -13.28 -1.11
N LEU A 53 -6.64 -12.96 -1.83
CA LEU A 53 -5.35 -12.65 -1.23
C LEU A 53 -5.41 -11.41 -0.34
N LEU A 54 -6.06 -10.34 -0.79
CA LEU A 54 -6.24 -9.11 0.01
C LEU A 54 -7.01 -9.39 1.29
N ARG A 55 -8.06 -10.22 1.24
CA ARG A 55 -8.82 -10.63 2.44
C ARG A 55 -7.96 -11.43 3.40
N LEU A 56 -7.15 -12.38 2.90
CA LEU A 56 -6.20 -13.12 3.72
C LEU A 56 -5.17 -12.18 4.38
N ARG A 57 -4.62 -11.24 3.62
CA ARG A 57 -3.67 -10.25 4.15
C ARG A 57 -4.30 -9.33 5.19
N ALA A 58 -5.51 -8.87 4.95
CA ALA A 58 -6.26 -8.06 5.92
C ALA A 58 -6.53 -8.85 7.21
N ALA A 59 -6.86 -10.15 7.10
CA ALA A 59 -7.06 -11.02 8.26
C ALA A 59 -5.76 -11.32 9.04
N GLU A 60 -4.62 -11.45 8.36
CA GLU A 60 -3.32 -11.73 8.99
C GLU A 60 -2.67 -10.51 9.64
N ILE A 61 -2.69 -9.36 8.94
CA ILE A 61 -1.88 -8.18 9.27
C ILE A 61 -2.73 -7.05 9.90
N GLY A 62 -4.02 -7.01 9.57
CA GLY A 62 -4.93 -5.91 9.89
C GLY A 62 -4.90 -4.79 8.84
N CYS A 63 -5.89 -3.91 8.91
CA CYS A 63 -5.95 -2.70 8.09
C CYS A 63 -4.95 -1.64 8.57
N TRP A 64 -4.50 -0.78 7.65
CA TRP A 64 -3.52 0.28 7.93
C TRP A 64 -4.04 1.36 8.91
N TYR A 65 -5.36 1.53 9.02
CA TYR A 65 -6.01 2.52 9.89
C TYR A 65 -6.42 1.96 11.25
N GLU A 66 -6.05 0.72 11.58
CA GLU A 66 -6.36 0.14 12.88
C GLU A 66 -5.60 0.85 14.02
N PRO A 67 -6.19 0.98 15.22
CA PRO A 67 -5.57 1.69 16.34
C PRO A 67 -4.14 1.22 16.68
N ASP A 68 -3.88 -0.10 16.57
CA ASP A 68 -2.55 -0.68 16.77
C ASP A 68 -1.51 -0.10 15.79
N LYS A 69 -1.87 -0.01 14.50
CA LYS A 69 -1.00 0.54 13.45
C LYS A 69 -0.77 2.03 13.63
N LEU A 70 -1.82 2.77 13.96
CA LEU A 70 -1.73 4.21 14.17
C LEU A 70 -0.76 4.56 15.31
N ILE A 71 -0.85 3.87 16.44
CA ILE A 71 0.09 4.07 17.57
C ILE A 71 1.52 3.68 17.15
N GLY A 72 1.68 2.57 16.42
CA GLY A 72 2.98 2.16 15.88
C GLY A 72 3.60 3.23 14.96
N TYR A 73 2.80 3.86 14.10
CA TYR A 73 3.26 4.94 13.22
C TYR A 73 3.67 6.19 13.99
N CYS A 74 2.90 6.60 15.00
CA CYS A 74 3.25 7.74 15.85
C CYS A 74 4.62 7.54 16.54
N VAL A 75 4.84 6.35 17.12
CA VAL A 75 6.12 6.01 17.75
C VAL A 75 7.24 5.97 16.71
N SER A 76 7.01 5.36 15.56
CA SER A 76 8.01 5.25 14.49
C SER A 76 8.46 6.61 13.96
N ILE A 77 7.52 7.54 13.75
CA ILE A 77 7.83 8.90 13.28
C ILE A 77 8.67 9.65 14.31
N TYR A 78 8.33 9.55 15.60
CA TYR A 78 9.12 10.18 16.66
C TYR A 78 10.57 9.66 16.68
N PHE A 79 10.76 8.33 16.64
CA PHE A 79 12.10 7.75 16.61
C PHE A 79 12.86 8.05 15.31
N ALA A 80 12.17 8.10 14.16
CA ALA A 80 12.78 8.51 12.90
C ALA A 80 13.29 9.95 12.97
N LYS A 81 12.52 10.87 13.57
CA LYS A 81 12.97 12.25 13.80
C LYS A 81 14.20 12.28 14.70
N LEU A 82 14.18 11.59 15.86
CA LEU A 82 15.35 11.54 16.75
C LEU A 82 16.60 10.99 16.08
N LEU A 83 16.48 9.90 15.32
CA LEU A 83 17.63 9.24 14.70
C LEU A 83 18.12 10.00 13.47
N VAL A 84 17.23 10.30 12.52
CA VAL A 84 17.64 10.88 11.24
C VAL A 84 17.87 12.38 11.39
N TRP A 85 16.93 13.11 11.98
CA TRP A 85 16.99 14.56 12.03
C TRP A 85 17.96 15.08 13.10
N ASP A 86 17.80 14.61 14.33
CA ASP A 86 18.61 15.12 15.43
C ASP A 86 19.98 14.45 15.45
N LYS A 87 20.04 13.12 15.36
CA LYS A 87 21.30 12.39 15.56
C LYS A 87 22.20 12.34 14.31
N VAL A 88 21.65 12.03 13.14
CA VAL A 88 22.43 11.91 11.90
C VAL A 88 22.69 13.29 11.29
N LEU A 89 21.66 14.14 11.19
CA LEU A 89 21.79 15.44 10.55
C LEU A 89 22.21 16.57 11.51
N GLY A 90 22.04 16.41 12.82
CA GLY A 90 22.39 17.45 13.81
C GLY A 90 21.52 18.72 13.71
N LEU A 91 20.38 18.65 13.03
CA LEU A 91 19.53 19.79 12.69
C LEU A 91 18.43 20.06 13.74
N GLY A 92 18.47 19.37 14.88
CA GLY A 92 17.45 19.48 15.91
C GLY A 92 17.91 19.00 17.27
N SER A 93 17.21 19.50 18.30
CA SER A 93 17.31 19.03 19.68
C SER A 93 15.90 18.74 20.16
N THR A 94 15.49 17.47 20.10
CA THR A 94 14.21 17.01 20.66
C THR A 94 14.43 16.42 22.04
N ASP A 95 13.58 16.82 22.98
CA ASP A 95 13.60 16.20 24.30
C ASP A 95 13.21 14.72 24.23
N PRO A 96 13.92 13.85 24.96
CA PRO A 96 13.55 12.45 25.09
C PRO A 96 12.13 12.31 25.64
N LEU A 97 11.37 11.34 25.13
CA LEU A 97 10.13 10.90 25.74
C LEU A 97 10.41 10.54 27.20
N ALA A 98 9.61 11.08 28.12
CA ALA A 98 9.70 10.81 29.56
C ALA A 98 8.35 10.33 30.11
N GLY A 99 8.40 9.68 31.28
CA GLY A 99 7.21 9.25 32.02
C GLY A 99 6.37 8.21 31.28
N PHE A 100 5.06 8.46 31.21
CA PHE A 100 4.11 7.54 30.60
C PHE A 100 4.41 7.29 29.12
N ALA A 101 4.73 8.34 28.37
CA ALA A 101 4.90 8.27 26.93
C ALA A 101 6.12 7.41 26.52
N SER A 102 7.21 7.43 27.29
CA SER A 102 8.36 6.55 27.05
C SER A 102 8.05 5.09 27.37
N THR A 103 7.29 4.86 28.43
CA THR A 103 6.87 3.51 28.84
C THR A 103 5.98 2.89 27.76
N THR A 104 4.98 3.64 27.29
CA THR A 104 4.09 3.20 26.21
C THR A 104 4.86 2.97 24.91
N ALA A 105 5.78 3.88 24.53
CA ALA A 105 6.56 3.73 23.29
C ALA A 105 7.46 2.47 23.31
N ASN A 106 8.13 2.21 24.43
CA ASN A 106 8.94 0.99 24.60
C ASN A 106 8.09 -0.28 24.54
N LEU A 107 6.90 -0.24 25.14
CA LEU A 107 5.95 -1.36 25.11
C LEU A 107 5.48 -1.62 23.68
N VAL A 108 5.06 -0.57 22.95
CA VAL A 108 4.64 -0.67 21.55
C VAL A 108 5.74 -1.30 20.71
N ILE A 109 6.97 -0.78 20.77
CA ILE A 109 8.11 -1.34 20.04
C ILE A 109 8.33 -2.83 20.39
N SER A 110 8.33 -3.14 21.70
CA SER A 110 8.55 -4.52 22.17
C SER A 110 7.49 -5.48 21.62
N PHE A 111 6.21 -5.12 21.67
CA PHE A 111 5.13 -6.00 21.18
C PHE A 111 5.14 -6.13 19.65
N TYR A 112 5.50 -5.08 18.90
CA TYR A 112 5.64 -5.16 17.45
C TYR A 112 6.70 -6.17 17.01
N PHE A 113 7.85 -6.21 17.69
CA PHE A 113 8.93 -7.14 17.36
C PHE A 113 8.76 -8.51 18.02
N ALA A 114 8.19 -8.57 19.23
CA ALA A 114 8.07 -9.82 19.98
C ALA A 114 6.91 -10.71 19.51
N LYS A 115 5.85 -10.16 18.89
CA LYS A 115 4.67 -10.92 18.44
C LYS A 115 5.04 -12.18 17.64
N ARG A 116 5.90 -12.04 16.62
CA ARG A 116 6.34 -13.19 15.80
C ARG A 116 7.15 -14.20 16.59
N GLY A 117 7.95 -13.73 17.55
CA GLY A 117 8.70 -14.60 18.47
C GLY A 117 7.76 -15.47 19.29
N PHE A 118 6.75 -14.85 19.91
CA PHE A 118 5.74 -15.57 20.70
C PHE A 118 4.90 -16.54 19.86
N GLU A 119 4.47 -16.14 18.66
CA GLU A 119 3.70 -17.02 17.75
C GLU A 119 4.50 -18.27 17.36
N ASN A 120 5.79 -18.11 17.05
CA ASN A 120 6.65 -19.24 16.69
C ASN A 120 6.85 -20.19 17.88
N VAL A 121 7.09 -19.65 19.08
CA VAL A 121 7.22 -20.45 20.31
C VAL A 121 5.91 -21.19 20.62
N ALA A 122 4.76 -20.51 20.54
CA ALA A 122 3.47 -21.12 20.78
C ALA A 122 3.16 -22.26 19.78
N ARG A 123 3.56 -22.10 18.51
CA ARG A 123 3.41 -23.16 17.49
C ARG A 123 4.28 -24.38 17.78
N ILE A 124 5.48 -24.19 18.34
CA ILE A 124 6.36 -25.29 18.77
C ILE A 124 5.74 -26.04 19.95
N ILE A 125 5.26 -25.33 20.98
CA ILE A 125 4.71 -25.95 22.20
C ILE A 125 3.41 -26.72 21.93
N ARG A 126 2.62 -26.28 20.94
CA ARG A 126 1.36 -26.94 20.57
C ARG A 126 1.55 -28.22 19.74
N ARG A 127 2.76 -28.49 19.24
CA ARG A 127 3.08 -29.67 18.43
C ARG A 127 3.59 -30.80 19.31
#